data_AF-A0A535BY66-F1
#
_entry.id   AF-A0A535BY66-F1
#
_cell.length_a   1.000
_cell.length_b   1.000
_cell.length_c   1.000
_cell.angle_alpha   90.00
_cell.angle_beta   90.00
_cell.angle_gamma   90.00
#
_symmetry.space_group_name_H-M   'P 1'
#
loop_
_entity.id
_entity.type
_entity.pdbx_description
1 polymer ?
#
loop_
_entity_poly.entity_id
_entity_poly.type
_entity_poly.pdbx_seq_one_letter_code
_entity_poly.pdbx_strand_id
1 'polypeptide(L)' 'MPSDMKAFNLKVIEEFRATGGQLSGQMAGRQILLLTTIGARSGAERTTVIGYRPRGREFAVIASNNGADKA' A
#
# COMPACT_ATOMS: atom_id res chain seq x y z
N MET A 1 -3.25 -0.18 14.89
CA MET A 1 -2.31 0.10 13.79
C MET A 1 -0.90 0.10 14.34
N PRO A 2 0.13 -0.25 13.54
CA PRO A 2 1.53 -0.05 13.92
C PRO A 2 1.76 1.37 14.45
N SER A 3 2.58 1.53 15.49
CA SER A 3 2.95 2.83 16.05
C SER A 3 3.78 3.68 15.06
N ASP A 4 4.58 3.02 14.21
CA ASP A 4 5.29 3.63 13.09
C ASP A 4 4.80 3.02 11.77
N MET A 5 3.89 3.73 11.11
CA MET A 5 3.35 3.34 9.82
C MET A 5 4.38 3.42 8.67
N LYS A 6 5.39 4.29 8.76
CA LYS A 6 6.40 4.44 7.70
C LYS A 6 7.33 3.23 7.70
N ALA A 7 7.89 2.89 8.87
CA ALA A 7 8.73 1.70 9.00
C ALA A 7 7.97 0.43 8.66
N PHE A 8 6.69 0.34 9.05
CA PHE A 8 5.83 -0.77 8.67
C PHE A 8 5.66 -0.89 7.15
N ASN A 9 5.32 0.21 6.47
CA ASN A 9 5.14 0.21 5.02
C ASN A 9 6.42 -0.15 4.27
N LEU A 10 7.58 0.34 4.72
CA LEU A 10 8.87 -0.01 4.11
C LEU A 10 9.12 -1.53 4.13
N LYS A 11 8.91 -2.18 5.29
CA LYS A 11 9.04 -3.63 5.40
C LYS A 11 8.09 -4.40 4.49
N VAL A 12 6.83 -3.95 4.42
CA VAL A 12 5.83 -4.59 3.54
C VAL A 12 6.21 -4.42 2.06
N ILE A 13 6.74 -3.26 1.67
CA ILE A 13 7.22 -3.01 0.30
C ILE A 13 8.39 -3.94 -0.04
N GLU A 14 9.37 -4.06 0.85
CA GLU A 14 10.54 -4.93 0.68
C GLU A 14 10.12 -6.39 0.53
N GLU A 15 9.28 -6.89 1.44
CA GLU A 15 8.76 -8.25 1.40
C GLU A 15 7.95 -8.50 0.12
N PHE A 16 7.01 -7.60 -0.22
CA PHE A 16 6.20 -7.74 -1.43
C PHE A 16 7.05 -7.88 -2.69
N ARG A 17 8.12 -7.08 -2.80
CA ARG A 17 9.06 -7.13 -3.93
C ARG A 17 9.89 -8.42 -3.92
N ALA A 18 10.32 -8.88 -2.75
CA ALA A 18 11.13 -10.08 -2.61
C ALA A 18 10.35 -11.38 -2.91
N THR A 19 9.05 -11.40 -2.60
CA THR A 19 8.24 -12.63 -2.66
C THR A 19 7.21 -12.66 -3.80
N GLY A 20 7.18 -11.63 -4.65
CA GLY A 20 6.16 -11.51 -5.69
C GLY A 20 4.75 -11.32 -5.12
N GLY A 21 4.64 -10.67 -3.97
CA GLY A 21 3.37 -10.36 -3.30
C GLY A 21 2.86 -11.42 -2.31
N GLN A 22 3.63 -12.46 -2.04
CA GLN A 22 3.33 -13.41 -0.96
C GLN A 22 3.82 -12.84 0.38
N LEU A 23 2.92 -12.16 1.10
CA LEU A 23 3.23 -11.54 2.38
C LEU A 23 3.02 -12.48 3.57
N SER A 24 3.74 -12.21 4.65
CA SER A 24 3.63 -12.91 5.93
C SER A 24 3.08 -11.99 7.06
N GLY A 25 3.00 -12.53 8.28
CA GLY A 25 2.60 -11.78 9.47
C GLY A 25 1.24 -11.11 9.35
N GLN A 26 1.14 -9.83 9.74
CA GLN A 26 -0.12 -9.07 9.74
C GLN A 26 -0.75 -8.90 8.35
N MET A 27 0.05 -9.04 7.29
CA MET A 27 -0.40 -8.91 5.91
C MET A 27 -0.58 -10.26 5.20
N ALA A 28 -0.39 -11.38 5.90
CA ALA A 28 -0.59 -12.71 5.36
C ALA A 28 -2.00 -12.89 4.77
N GLY A 29 -2.06 -13.39 3.53
CA GLY A 29 -3.32 -13.61 2.79
C GLY A 29 -4.06 -12.33 2.36
N ARG A 30 -3.51 -11.14 2.61
CA ARG A 30 -4.17 -9.88 2.20
C ARG A 30 -3.90 -9.57 0.74
N GLN A 31 -4.95 -9.10 0.05
CA GLN A 31 -4.84 -8.54 -1.30
C GLN A 31 -4.41 -7.07 -1.20
N ILE A 32 -3.15 -6.81 -1.54
CA ILE A 32 -2.59 -5.45 -1.59
C ILE A 32 -1.93 -5.17 -2.94
N LEU A 33 -1.73 -3.87 -3.22
CA LEU A 33 -0.91 -3.36 -4.30
C LEU A 33 0.15 -2.42 -3.74
N LEU A 34 1.28 -2.34 -4.42
CA LEU A 34 2.20 -1.22 -4.30
C LEU A 34 1.78 -0.16 -5.33
N LEU A 35 1.15 0.91 -4.86
CA LEU A 35 0.70 2.01 -5.71
C LEU A 35 1.76 3.10 -5.74
N THR A 36 2.40 3.27 -6.90
CA THR A 36 3.34 4.36 -7.17
C THR A 36 2.63 5.52 -7.84
N THR A 37 2.79 6.73 -7.30
CA THR A 37 2.18 7.97 -7.81
C THR A 37 3.20 9.08 -7.90
N ILE A 38 2.93 10.09 -8.72
CA ILE A 38 3.70 11.33 -8.77
C ILE A 38 3.02 12.37 -7.90
N GLY A 39 3.76 12.95 -6.96
CA GLY A 39 3.22 13.96 -6.06
C GLY A 39 2.81 15.23 -6.81
N ALA A 40 1.50 15.54 -6.84
CA ALA A 40 0.96 16.66 -7.62
C ALA A 40 1.62 18.03 -7.37
N ARG A 41 2.11 18.27 -6.14
CA ARG A 41 2.82 19.51 -5.78
C ARG A 41 4.34 19.42 -5.93
N SER A 42 4.91 18.25 -5.66
CA SER A 42 6.37 18.08 -5.51
C SER A 42 7.05 17.44 -6.72
N GLY A 43 6.30 16.81 -7.63
CA GLY A 43 6.84 15.99 -8.72
C GLY A 43 7.54 14.69 -8.27
N ALA A 44 7.83 14.53 -6.98
CA ALA A 44 8.47 13.34 -6.44
C ALA A 44 7.59 12.08 -6.55
N GLU A 45 8.22 10.95 -6.88
CA GLU A 45 7.60 9.63 -6.84
C GLU A 45 7.30 9.21 -5.39
N ARG A 46 6.14 8.59 -5.18
CA ARG A 46 5.70 8.07 -3.87
C ARG A 46 5.05 6.71 -4.05
N THR A 47 5.54 5.71 -3.32
CA THR A 47 4.94 4.37 -3.26
C THR A 47 4.18 4.20 -1.95
N THR A 48 2.95 3.70 -2.02
CA THR A 48 2.14 3.34 -0.84
C THR A 48 1.65 1.90 -0.92
N VAL A 49 1.45 1.29 0.25
CA VAL A 49 0.80 -0.01 0.40
C VAL A 49 -0.71 0.21 0.53
N ILE A 50 -1.50 -0.35 -0.39
CA ILE A 50 -2.94 -0.12 -0.41
C ILE A 50 -3.71 -1.41 -0.71
N GLY A 51 -4.82 -1.61 -0.01
CA GLY A 51 -5.76 -2.68 -0.35
C GLY A 51 -6.51 -2.39 -1.64
N TYR A 52 -6.83 -3.43 -2.41
CA TYR A 52 -7.58 -3.28 -3.65
C TYR A 52 -8.70 -4.30 -3.80
N ARG A 53 -9.58 -4.05 -4.78
CA ARG A 53 -10.57 -5.00 -5.28
C ARG A 53 -10.45 -5.11 -6.80
N PRO A 54 -10.44 -6.33 -7.37
CA PRO A 54 -10.54 -6.51 -8.82
C PRO A 54 -11.88 -5.99 -9.34
N ARG A 55 -11.86 -5.32 -10.50
CA ARG A 55 -13.04 -4.85 -11.23
C ARG A 55 -12.85 -5.15 -12.72
N GLY A 56 -13.05 -6.41 -13.10
CA GLY A 56 -12.78 -6.87 -14.46
C GLY A 56 -11.29 -6.75 -14.79
N ARG A 57 -10.94 -5.88 -15.75
CA ARG A 57 -9.55 -5.56 -16.12
C ARG A 57 -8.93 -4.43 -15.30
N GLU A 58 -9.71 -3.82 -14.42
CA GLU A 58 -9.30 -2.68 -13.59
C GLU A 58 -9.13 -3.10 -12.13
N PHE A 59 -8.51 -2.22 -11.34
CA PHE A 59 -8.43 -2.35 -9.89
C PHE A 59 -9.09 -1.13 -9.24
N ALA A 60 -9.92 -1.36 -8.24
CA ALA A 60 -10.43 -0.32 -7.37
C ALA A 60 -9.59 -0.25 -6.09
N VAL A 61 -9.10 0.94 -5.75
CA VAL A 61 -8.43 1.24 -4.49
C VAL A 61 -9.26 2.22 -3.67
N ILE A 62 -9.22 2.10 -2.34
CA ILE A 62 -10.01 2.93 -1.44
C ILE A 62 -9.06 3.81 -0.64
N ALA A 63 -9.10 5.12 -0.87
CA ALA A 63 -8.29 6.12 -0.17
C ALA A 63 -8.85 6.43 1.24
N SER A 64 -9.02 5.39 2.07
CA SER A 64 -9.68 5.52 3.37
C SER A 64 -8.80 6.16 4.45
N ASN A 65 -7.48 6.12 4.27
CA ASN A 65 -6.50 6.55 5.27
C ASN A 65 -6.77 5.97 6.68
N ASN A 66 -7.25 4.72 6.75
CA ASN A 66 -7.70 4.09 8.00
C ASN A 66 -8.75 4.89 8.79
N GLY A 67 -9.52 5.75 8.13
CA GLY A 67 -10.53 6.62 8.74
C GLY A 67 -9.97 7.87 9.41
N ALA A 68 -8.68 8.20 9.24
CA ALA A 68 -8.11 9.43 9.78
C ALA A 68 -8.65 10.68 9.07
N ASP A 69 -8.75 11.78 9.82
CA ASP A 69 -9.34 13.05 9.37
C ASP A 69 -8.47 13.81 8.37
N LYS A 70 -7.17 13.50 8.30
CA LYS A 70 -6.19 14.16 7.43
C LYS A 70 -5.15 13.17 6.90
N ALA A 71 -4.66 13.45 5.70
CA ALA A 71 -3.54 12.77 5.06
C ALA A 71 -2.20 13.10 5.73
#